data_AF-A0A1F5CYI4-F1
#
_entry.id   AF-A0A1F5CYI4-F1
#
_cell.length_a   1.000
_cell.length_b   1.000
_cell.length_c   1.000
_cell.angle_alpha   90.00
_cell.angle_beta   90.00
_cell.angle_gamma   90.00
#
_symmetry.space_group_name_H-M   'P 1'
#
loop_
_entity.id
_entity.type
_entity.pdbx_description
1 polymer ?
#
loop_
_entity_poly.entity_id
_entity_poly.type
_entity_poly.pdbx_seq_one_letter_code
_entity_poly.pdbx_strand_id
1 'polypeptide(L)'
;MKPLEKVYWLRLLLGIIAALVCAGYVVVTHEIPPALDKFQMNTFFNSASIAIVIYLMSYYAVKFKFQSVVQKPQKLATTGIGVYLLSWIVVWALLYTIIVGRLSPLPL
;
A
#
# COMPACT_ATOMS: atom_id res chain seq x y z
N MET A 1 -9.59 -3.66 23.24
CA MET A 1 -8.59 -2.97 22.39
C MET A 1 -8.73 -1.46 22.52
N LYS A 2 -7.62 -0.76 22.77
CA LYS A 2 -7.61 0.70 22.88
C LYS A 2 -7.94 1.33 21.51
N PRO A 3 -8.55 2.53 21.42
CA PRO A 3 -8.90 3.15 20.14
C PRO A 3 -7.71 3.27 19.16
N LEU A 4 -6.51 3.58 19.66
CA LEU A 4 -5.28 3.63 18.86
C LEU A 4 -4.87 2.28 18.27
N GLU A 5 -5.10 1.18 19.00
CA GLU A 5 -4.74 -0.18 18.56
C GLU A 5 -5.62 -0.62 17.39
N LYS A 6 -6.92 -0.27 17.41
CA LYS A 6 -7.82 -0.49 16.28
C LYS A 6 -7.37 0.27 15.04
N VAL A 7 -6.91 1.52 15.21
CA VAL A 7 -6.36 2.32 14.11
C VAL A 7 -5.09 1.68 13.56
N TYR A 8 -4.22 1.15 14.42
CA TYR A 8 -3.00 0.45 13.99
C TYR A 8 -3.29 -0.76 13.11
N TRP A 9 -4.18 -1.66 13.53
CA TRP A 9 -4.58 -2.82 12.73
C TRP A 9 -5.29 -2.44 11.43
N LEU A 10 -6.13 -1.38 11.47
CA LEU A 10 -6.76 -0.84 10.28
C LEU A 10 -5.71 -0.34 9.27
N ARG A 11 -4.67 0.36 9.73
CA ARG A 11 -3.57 0.84 8.88
C ARG A 11 -2.76 -0.29 8.27
N LEU A 12 -2.51 -1.36 9.02
CA LEU A 12 -1.87 -2.56 8.49
C LEU A 12 -2.70 -3.17 7.36
N LEU A 13 -3.99 -3.40 7.59
CA LEU A 13 -4.87 -3.98 6.58
C LEU A 13 -5.01 -3.08 5.34
N LEU A 14 -5.06 -1.76 5.53
CA LEU A 14 -5.05 -0.80 4.42
C LEU A 14 -3.76 -0.85 3.60
N GLY A 15 -2.59 -1.03 4.22
CA GLY A 15 -1.33 -1.16 3.49
C GLY A 15 -1.29 -2.42 2.61
N ILE A 16 -1.83 -3.53 3.13
CA ILE A 16 -2.00 -4.77 2.36
C ILE A 16 -2.96 -4.55 1.17
N ILE A 17 -4.12 -3.92 1.39
CA ILE A 17 -5.07 -3.61 0.32
C ILE A 17 -4.42 -2.69 -0.73
N ALA A 18 -3.69 -1.66 -0.30
CA ALA A 18 -2.98 -0.77 -1.21
C ALA A 18 -1.97 -1.53 -2.08
N ALA A 19 -1.25 -2.50 -1.50
CA ALA A 19 -0.32 -3.34 -2.25
C ALA A 19 -1.05 -4.20 -3.29
N LEU A 20 -2.20 -4.79 -2.95
CA LEU A 20 -3.03 -5.54 -3.89
C LEU A 20 -3.54 -4.67 -5.04
N VAL A 21 -3.98 -3.44 -4.75
CA VAL A 21 -4.42 -2.48 -5.76
C VAL A 21 -3.25 -2.10 -6.69
N CYS A 22 -2.06 -1.85 -6.14
CA CYS A 22 -0.87 -1.55 -6.93
C CYS A 22 -0.44 -2.74 -7.80
N ALA A 23 -0.49 -3.96 -7.26
CA ALA A 23 -0.20 -5.18 -8.03
C ALA A 23 -1.22 -5.37 -9.16
N GLY A 24 -2.51 -5.15 -8.89
CA GLY A 24 -3.57 -5.17 -9.91
C GLY A 24 -3.35 -4.11 -10.99
N TYR A 25 -2.93 -2.90 -10.61
CA TYR A 25 -2.55 -1.84 -11.55
C TYR A 25 -1.46 -2.32 -12.51
N VAL A 26 -0.36 -2.90 -12.02
CA VAL A 26 0.74 -3.43 -12.85
C VAL A 26 0.25 -4.46 -13.86
N VAL A 27 -0.66 -5.35 -13.45
CA VAL A 27 -1.22 -6.39 -14.33
C VAL A 27 -2.13 -5.80 -15.40
N VAL A 28 -3.00 -4.85 -15.03
CA VAL A 28 -3.98 -4.23 -15.94
C VAL A 28 -3.33 -3.29 -16.94
N THR A 29 -2.27 -2.56 -16.55
CA THR A 29 -1.54 -1.66 -17.45
C THR A 29 -0.50 -2.36 -18.31
N HIS A 30 -0.27 -3.66 -18.09
CA HIS A 30 0.81 -4.43 -18.71
C HIS A 30 2.20 -3.80 -18.51
N GLU A 31 2.40 -3.04 -17.44
CA GLU A 31 3.72 -2.51 -17.02
C GLU A 31 4.57 -3.60 -16.33
N ILE A 32 4.56 -4.82 -16.88
CA ILE A 32 5.34 -5.94 -16.37
C ILE A 32 6.72 -5.88 -17.04
N PRO A 33 7.81 -5.64 -16.29
CA PRO A 33 9.14 -5.69 -16.88
C PRO A 33 9.48 -7.08 -17.40
N PRO A 34 10.30 -7.16 -18.46
CA PRO A 34 10.63 -8.42 -19.10
C PRO A 34 11.50 -9.34 -18.23
N ALA A 35 12.17 -8.79 -17.23
CA ALA A 35 13.01 -9.54 -16.30
C ALA A 35 13.14 -8.79 -14.97
N LEU A 36 13.42 -9.52 -13.88
CA LEU A 36 13.45 -8.99 -12.52
C LEU A 36 14.59 -8.00 -12.26
N ASP A 37 15.70 -8.13 -13.00
CA ASP A 37 16.84 -7.22 -12.97
C ASP A 37 16.52 -5.85 -13.60
N LYS A 38 15.47 -5.78 -14.43
CA LYS A 38 15.01 -4.53 -15.07
C LYS A 38 13.92 -3.85 -14.25
N PHE A 39 14.26 -3.44 -13.04
CA PHE A 39 13.37 -2.66 -12.19
C PHE A 39 12.98 -1.33 -12.86
N GLN A 40 11.68 -1.12 -13.08
CA GLN A 40 11.16 0.11 -13.67
C GLN A 40 10.80 1.12 -12.59
N MET A 41 11.56 2.22 -12.52
CA MET A 41 11.30 3.32 -11.60
C MET A 41 9.88 3.90 -11.76
N ASN A 42 9.36 3.94 -12.99
CA ASN A 42 8.00 4.44 -13.27
C ASN A 42 6.94 3.63 -12.51
N THR A 43 7.01 2.30 -12.59
CA THR A 43 6.08 1.37 -11.94
C THR A 43 6.10 1.53 -10.41
N PHE A 44 7.29 1.75 -9.84
CA PHE A 44 7.43 2.04 -8.41
C PHE A 44 6.79 3.37 -8.03
N PHE A 45 7.09 4.46 -8.74
CA PHE A 45 6.52 5.78 -8.44
C PHE A 45 5.01 5.83 -8.66
N ASN A 46 4.48 5.13 -9.68
CA ASN A 46 3.04 4.98 -9.90
C ASN A 46 2.38 4.24 -8.74
N SER A 47 2.96 3.11 -8.32
CA SER A 47 2.48 2.34 -7.16
C SER A 47 2.55 3.15 -5.87
N ALA A 48 3.65 3.88 -5.64
CA ALA A 48 3.81 4.77 -4.49
C ALA A 48 2.75 5.89 -4.48
N SER A 49 2.47 6.48 -5.65
CA SER A 49 1.44 7.50 -5.80
C SER A 49 0.05 6.96 -5.44
N ILE A 50 -0.32 5.78 -5.96
CA ILE A 50 -1.58 5.11 -5.62
C ILE A 50 -1.66 4.84 -4.11
N ALA A 51 -0.60 4.31 -3.51
CA ALA A 51 -0.53 4.05 -2.08
C ALA A 51 -0.68 5.33 -1.24
N ILE A 52 -0.09 6.45 -1.67
CA ILE A 52 -0.26 7.74 -1.01
C ILE A 52 -1.72 8.21 -1.12
N VAL A 53 -2.37 8.09 -2.29
CA VAL A 53 -3.79 8.45 -2.45
C VAL A 53 -4.68 7.62 -1.54
N ILE A 54 -4.49 6.30 -1.48
CA ILE A 54 -5.25 5.41 -0.57
C ILE A 54 -5.04 5.81 0.89
N TYR A 55 -3.81 6.15 1.27
CA TYR A 55 -3.49 6.63 2.61
C TYR A 55 -4.25 7.91 2.96
N LEU A 56 -4.24 8.89 2.06
CA LEU A 56 -4.94 10.17 2.23
C LEU A 56 -6.46 9.96 2.30
N MET A 57 -7.04 9.14 1.43
CA MET A 57 -8.47 8.79 1.49
C MET A 57 -8.84 8.15 2.84
N SER A 58 -8.01 7.21 3.31
CA SER A 58 -8.27 6.54 4.59
C SER A 58 -8.20 7.49 5.79
N TYR A 59 -7.42 8.57 5.73
CA TYR A 59 -7.40 9.59 6.78
C TYR A 59 -8.78 10.23 6.99
N TYR A 60 -9.50 10.56 5.91
CA TYR A 60 -10.84 11.12 6.02
C TYR A 60 -11.83 10.12 6.61
N ALA A 61 -11.76 8.84 6.23
CA ALA A 61 -12.59 7.79 6.79
C ALA A 61 -12.34 7.56 8.30
N VAL A 62 -11.07 7.53 8.72
CA VAL A 62 -10.69 7.40 10.14
C VAL A 62 -11.10 8.63 10.94
N LYS A 63 -10.91 9.83 10.38
CA LYS A 63 -11.33 11.08 11.02
C LYS A 63 -12.83 11.08 11.27
N PHE A 64 -13.65 10.70 10.29
CA PHE A 64 -15.10 10.64 10.44
C PHE A 64 -15.54 9.71 11.58
N LYS A 65 -14.90 8.54 11.71
CA LYS A 65 -15.30 7.49 12.67
C LYS A 65 -14.78 7.72 14.10
N PHE A 66 -13.62 8.37 14.27
CA PHE A 66 -12.96 8.49 15.58
C PHE A 66 -12.86 9.92 16.11
N GLN A 67 -13.29 10.95 15.37
CA GLN A 67 -13.22 12.36 15.80
C GLN A 67 -13.84 12.64 17.17
N SER A 68 -14.94 11.96 17.54
CA SER A 68 -15.64 12.16 18.80
C SER A 68 -15.01 11.42 19.99
N VAL A 69 -14.03 10.54 19.75
CA VAL A 69 -13.49 9.60 20.75
C VAL A 69 -12.06 9.98 21.18
N VAL A 70 -11.38 10.89 20.48
CA VAL A 70 -9.98 11.24 20.76
C VAL A 70 -9.80 12.73 20.97
N GLN A 71 -9.12 13.07 22.07
CA GLN A 71 -8.86 14.45 22.51
C GLN A 71 -8.11 15.31 21.47
N LYS A 72 -7.29 14.70 20.61
CA LYS A 72 -6.51 15.42 19.57
C LYS A 72 -6.54 14.65 18.24
N PRO A 73 -7.25 15.13 17.21
CA PRO A 73 -7.38 14.44 15.93
C PRO A 73 -6.04 14.28 15.19
N GLN A 74 -5.06 15.13 15.46
CA GLN A 74 -3.72 15.05 14.87
C GLN A 74 -2.97 13.75 15.24
N LYS A 75 -3.24 13.16 16.42
CA LYS A 75 -2.68 11.85 16.79
C LYS A 75 -3.22 10.70 15.93
N LEU A 76 -4.45 10.81 15.41
CA LEU A 76 -5.03 9.78 14.52
C LEU A 76 -4.34 9.76 13.14
N ALA A 77 -3.85 10.92 12.69
CA ALA A 77 -3.21 11.06 11.39
C ALA A 77 -1.84 10.38 11.33
N THR A 78 -1.08 10.48 12.43
CA THR A 78 0.31 9.98 12.50
C THR A 78 0.41 8.59 13.09
N THR A 79 -0.58 8.14 13.86
CA THR A 79 -0.61 6.79 14.40
C THR A 79 -0.78 5.76 13.29
N GLY A 80 0.19 4.87 13.16
CA GLY A 80 0.16 3.77 12.20
C GLY A 80 0.56 4.15 10.76
N ILE A 81 1.15 5.33 10.53
CA ILE A 81 1.72 5.66 9.21
C ILE A 81 2.85 4.69 8.84
N GLY A 82 3.73 4.37 9.81
CA GLY A 82 4.83 3.46 9.60
C GLY A 82 4.36 2.05 9.27
N VAL A 83 3.37 1.51 9.99
CA VAL A 83 2.85 0.16 9.70
C VAL A 83 2.13 0.11 8.35
N TYR A 84 1.46 1.18 7.95
CA TYR A 84 0.88 1.28 6.60
C TYR A 84 1.95 1.19 5.52
N LEU A 85 2.98 2.04 5.60
CA LEU A 85 4.06 2.09 4.60
C LEU A 85 4.87 0.78 4.58
N LEU A 86 5.19 0.22 5.74
CA LEU A 86 5.93 -1.04 5.85
C LEU A 86 5.13 -2.23 5.32
N SER A 87 3.86 -2.36 5.69
CA SER A 87 3.02 -3.44 5.17
C SER A 87 2.80 -3.30 3.66
N TRP A 88 2.59 -2.08 3.16
CA TRP A 88 2.48 -1.81 1.73
C TRP A 88 3.75 -2.22 0.98
N ILE A 89 4.94 -1.72 1.36
CA ILE A 89 6.16 -1.95 0.60
C ILE A 89 6.58 -3.43 0.63
N VAL A 90 6.42 -4.11 1.77
CA VAL A 90 6.75 -5.53 1.90
C VAL A 90 5.83 -6.38 1.03
N VAL A 91 4.51 -6.17 1.13
CA VAL A 91 3.54 -6.96 0.35
C VAL A 91 3.63 -6.61 -1.13
N TRP A 92 3.82 -5.34 -1.48
CA TRP A 92 3.98 -4.91 -2.86
C TRP A 92 5.22 -5.54 -3.49
N ALA A 93 6.37 -5.53 -2.80
CA ALA A 93 7.59 -6.16 -3.28
C ALA A 93 7.39 -7.67 -3.49
N LEU A 94 6.74 -8.37 -2.55
CA LEU A 94 6.42 -9.79 -2.69
C LEU A 94 5.50 -10.08 -3.89
N LEU A 95 4.44 -9.30 -4.06
CA LEU A 95 3.53 -9.47 -5.19
C LEU A 95 4.22 -9.15 -6.52
N TYR A 96 5.03 -8.09 -6.54
CA TYR A 96 5.79 -7.67 -7.71
C TYR A 96 6.79 -8.75 -8.15
N THR A 97 7.54 -9.34 -7.23
CA THR A 97 8.47 -10.43 -7.58
C THR A 97 7.73 -11.68 -8.06
N ILE A 98 6.57 -12.02 -7.49
CA ILE A 98 5.74 -13.14 -7.97
C ILE A 98 5.20 -12.85 -9.38
N ILE A 99 4.67 -11.66 -9.63
CA ILE A 99 4.11 -11.24 -10.92
C ILE A 99 5.20 -11.29 -11.97
N VAL A 100 6.32 -10.60 -11.76
CA VAL A 100 7.42 -10.55 -12.73
C VAL A 100 8.03 -11.93 -12.90
N GLY A 101 8.28 -12.67 -11.82
CA GLY A 101 8.90 -14.00 -11.90
C GLY A 101 8.03 -15.06 -12.57
N ARG A 102 6.69 -14.96 -12.51
CA ARG A 102 5.79 -15.88 -13.23
C ARG A 102 5.44 -15.42 -14.64
N LEU A 103 5.31 -14.11 -14.86
CA LEU A 103 4.79 -13.55 -16.12
C LEU A 103 5.90 -13.05 -17.05
N SER A 104 7.17 -13.03 -16.62
CA SER A 104 8.30 -12.83 -17.52
C SER A 104 8.36 -13.99 -18.52
N PRO A 105 8.46 -13.73 -19.84
CA PRO A 105 8.70 -14.79 -20.80
C PRO A 105 9.99 -15.52 -20.42
N LEU A 106 9.91 -16.85 -20.32
CA LEU A 106 11.10 -17.71 -20.19
C LEU A 106 12.12 -17.30 -21.26
N PRO A 107 13.40 -17.08 -20.92
CA PRO A 107 14.42 -16.97 -21.94
C PRO A 107 14.44 -18.30 -22.72
N LEU A 108 13.95 -18.27 -23.97
CA LEU A 108 14.17 -19.31 -24.97
C LEU A 108 15.64 -19.31 -25.41
#